data_AF-A0A7C6BFH1-F1
#
_entry.id   AF-A0A7C6BFH1-F1
#
_cell.length_a   1.000
_cell.length_b   1.000
_cell.length_c   1.000
_cell.angle_alpha   90.00
_cell.angle_beta   90.00
_cell.angle_gamma   90.00
#
_symmetry.space_group_name_H-M   'P 1'
#
loop_
_entity.id
_entity.type
_entity.pdbx_description
1 polymer ?
#
loop_
_entity_poly.entity_id
_entity_poly.type
_entity_poly.pdbx_seq_one_letter_code
_entity_poly.pdbx_strand_id
1 'polypeptide(L)'
;NLPAQAAKPGEEVYTPLAGLNQDRIFNLKHGIKKINGMVLKKGDVFSFNDIVGPRNKASGFRHTKDERGKAIFGGGVSQIATTIDMALKAYGSDINFLERHTYGSEFQDTYVTFGKDAVRVEYSTGKNYAFTNNRASLRITLWMSDQFLSCVIAPLGNEGPPESSSSQQLDRSVFASLESFNPQTGIAVFNAYEILEGETARNYLMNELGYDEEGVEILYSGLDTYEHIIRPLNYPPIKINVDQVNWILQYQATGELGTSLDGIPSSGGDFRVLYKNKPDKLLSANTYFIDIDLNGKIYLIKQVYPAHGDYLP
;
A
#
# COMPACT_ATOMS: atom_id res chain seq x y z
N ASN A 1 -17.16 19.19 -1.01
CA ASN A 1 -16.48 19.71 -2.22
C ASN A 1 -15.40 20.68 -1.83
N LEU A 2 -14.20 20.19 -1.51
CA LEU A 2 -13.01 21.03 -1.44
C LEU A 2 -12.30 20.92 -2.80
N PRO A 3 -12.06 22.02 -3.51
CA PRO A 3 -11.28 21.99 -4.75
C PRO A 3 -9.81 21.68 -4.44
N ALA A 4 -9.14 21.02 -5.38
CA ALA A 4 -7.72 20.69 -5.26
C ALA A 4 -6.88 21.96 -5.03
N GLN A 5 -6.07 21.95 -3.98
CA GLN A 5 -5.17 23.03 -3.61
C GLN A 5 -3.95 23.03 -4.54
N ALA A 6 -3.59 24.18 -5.10
CA ALA A 6 -2.36 24.34 -5.88
C ALA A 6 -1.17 24.28 -4.92
N ALA A 7 -0.43 23.18 -4.98
CA ALA A 7 0.67 22.90 -4.06
C ALA A 7 2.03 23.35 -4.63
N LYS A 8 3.02 23.60 -3.78
CA LYS A 8 4.43 23.87 -4.13
C LYS A 8 5.24 22.57 -4.21
N PRO A 9 6.50 22.59 -4.69
CA PRO A 9 7.41 21.45 -4.55
C PRO A 9 7.41 20.80 -3.17
N GLY A 10 7.18 19.49 -3.10
CA GLY A 10 7.14 18.74 -1.84
C GLY A 10 5.82 18.84 -1.05
N GLU A 11 4.84 19.63 -1.51
CA GLU A 11 3.50 19.64 -0.93
C GLU A 11 2.64 18.49 -1.49
N GLU A 12 1.82 17.92 -0.61
CA GLU A 12 0.87 16.87 -0.95
C GLU A 12 -0.26 17.41 -1.84
N VAL A 13 -0.52 16.71 -2.94
CA VAL A 13 -1.77 16.85 -3.70
C VAL A 13 -2.59 15.58 -3.54
N TYR A 14 -3.90 15.71 -3.68
CA TYR A 14 -4.80 14.58 -3.57
C TYR A 14 -5.97 14.65 -4.54
N THR A 15 -6.54 13.48 -4.82
CA THR A 15 -7.79 13.31 -5.57
C THR A 15 -8.76 12.43 -4.77
N PRO A 16 -10.07 12.75 -4.72
CA PRO A 16 -11.02 12.02 -3.91
C PRO A 16 -11.30 10.61 -4.46
N LEU A 17 -11.64 9.69 -3.56
CA LEU A 17 -12.03 8.31 -3.86
C LEU A 17 -13.54 8.07 -3.74
N ALA A 18 -14.31 9.12 -3.47
CA ALA A 18 -15.75 9.02 -3.29
C ALA A 18 -16.43 8.47 -4.55
N GLY A 19 -17.36 7.52 -4.35
CA GLY A 19 -18.13 6.91 -5.45
C GLY A 19 -17.39 5.84 -6.25
N LEU A 20 -16.15 5.51 -5.88
CA LEU A 20 -15.44 4.39 -6.49
C LEU A 20 -15.94 3.05 -5.95
N ASN A 21 -16.14 2.09 -6.84
CA ASN A 21 -16.40 0.71 -6.45
C ASN A 21 -15.11 0.01 -5.99
N GLN A 22 -15.27 -1.16 -5.36
CA GLN A 22 -14.14 -1.93 -4.80
C GLN A 22 -13.11 -2.34 -5.86
N ASP A 23 -13.54 -2.65 -7.09
CA ASP A 23 -12.62 -3.04 -8.17
C ASP A 23 -11.75 -1.87 -8.65
N ARG A 24 -12.32 -0.67 -8.72
CA ARG A 24 -11.57 0.56 -9.01
C ARG A 24 -10.57 0.87 -7.89
N ILE A 25 -10.98 0.75 -6.63
CA ILE A 25 -10.10 0.91 -5.47
C ILE A 25 -8.95 -0.10 -5.51
N PHE A 26 -9.25 -1.37 -5.81
CA PHE A 26 -8.22 -2.40 -5.95
C PHE A 26 -7.25 -2.09 -7.10
N ASN A 27 -7.77 -1.70 -8.27
CA ASN A 27 -6.94 -1.33 -9.42
C ASN A 27 -6.05 -0.13 -9.13
N LEU A 28 -6.54 0.85 -8.36
CA LEU A 28 -5.74 1.98 -7.88
C LEU A 28 -4.61 1.50 -6.97
N LYS A 29 -4.92 0.74 -5.91
CA LYS A 29 -3.92 0.17 -5.00
C LYS A 29 -2.85 -0.63 -5.76
N HIS A 30 -3.28 -1.45 -6.72
CA HIS A 30 -2.38 -2.25 -7.54
C HIS A 30 -1.47 -1.40 -8.45
N GLY A 31 -2.02 -0.36 -9.08
CA GLY A 31 -1.24 0.58 -9.89
C GLY A 31 -0.25 1.39 -9.06
N ILE A 32 -0.67 1.84 -7.87
CA ILE A 32 0.17 2.60 -6.93
C ILE A 32 1.38 1.77 -6.49
N LYS A 33 1.20 0.49 -6.17
CA LYS A 33 2.30 -0.42 -5.80
C LYS A 33 3.42 -0.49 -6.85
N LYS A 34 3.12 -0.19 -8.12
CA LYS A 34 4.10 -0.19 -9.22
C LYS A 34 4.86 1.13 -9.38
N ILE A 35 4.32 2.23 -8.85
CA ILE A 35 4.86 3.58 -9.06
C ILE A 35 5.42 4.19 -7.78
N ASN A 36 4.79 3.91 -6.63
CA ASN A 36 5.17 4.50 -5.35
C ASN A 36 6.64 4.24 -5.01
N GLY A 37 7.35 5.27 -4.56
CA GLY A 37 8.76 5.23 -4.20
C GLY A 37 9.72 5.33 -5.39
N MET A 38 9.22 5.43 -6.62
CA MET A 38 10.06 5.55 -7.81
C MET A 38 10.94 6.80 -7.76
N VAL A 39 12.24 6.60 -7.97
CA VAL A 39 13.22 7.68 -8.09
C VAL A 39 13.54 7.88 -9.57
N LEU A 40 13.33 9.10 -10.07
CA LEU A 40 13.67 9.51 -11.43
C LEU A 40 14.92 10.39 -11.36
N LYS A 41 16.05 9.92 -11.88
CA LYS A 41 17.26 10.75 -12.02
C LYS A 41 17.08 11.78 -13.13
N LYS A 42 17.99 12.75 -13.19
CA LYS A 42 18.05 13.70 -14.31
C LYS A 42 18.23 12.93 -15.63
N GLY A 43 17.34 13.17 -16.60
CA GLY A 43 17.32 12.53 -17.91
C GLY A 43 16.45 11.27 -17.98
N ASP A 44 16.02 10.70 -16.85
CA ASP A 44 15.17 9.51 -16.85
C ASP A 44 13.79 9.83 -17.44
N VAL A 45 13.23 8.85 -18.15
CA VAL A 45 11.87 8.91 -18.69
C VAL A 45 10.93 8.14 -17.78
N PHE A 46 9.90 8.82 -17.29
CA PHE A 46 8.73 8.17 -16.73
C PHE A 46 7.78 7.79 -17.86
N SER A 47 7.30 6.55 -17.87
CA SER A 47 6.29 6.06 -18.82
C SER A 47 5.27 5.22 -18.07
N PHE A 48 4.05 5.74 -17.96
CA PHE A 48 3.01 5.09 -17.16
C PHE A 48 2.67 3.69 -17.68
N ASN A 49 2.66 3.49 -19.00
CA ASN A 49 2.39 2.19 -19.60
C ASN A 49 3.51 1.18 -19.41
N ASP A 50 4.77 1.60 -19.44
CA ASP A 50 5.90 0.69 -19.23
C ASP A 50 5.99 0.26 -17.76
N ILE A 51 5.73 1.18 -16.83
CA ILE A 51 5.81 0.93 -15.39
C ILE A 51 4.64 0.07 -14.91
N VAL A 52 3.41 0.44 -15.28
CA VAL A 52 2.21 -0.24 -14.78
C VAL A 52 1.89 -1.50 -15.58
N GLY A 53 2.28 -1.54 -16.86
CA GLY A 53 2.13 -2.69 -17.75
C GLY A 53 0.71 -2.91 -18.26
N PRO A 54 0.42 -4.05 -18.92
CA PRO A 54 -0.90 -4.36 -19.45
C PRO A 54 -1.99 -4.37 -18.38
N ARG A 55 -3.16 -3.79 -18.65
CA ARG A 55 -4.32 -3.81 -17.73
C ARG A 55 -5.21 -4.97 -18.12
N ASN A 56 -4.92 -6.14 -17.58
CA ASN A 56 -5.68 -7.37 -17.79
C ASN A 56 -5.60 -8.26 -16.54
N LYS A 57 -6.36 -9.36 -16.53
CA LYS A 57 -6.39 -10.33 -15.43
C LYS A 57 -5.01 -10.93 -15.12
N ALA A 58 -4.21 -11.25 -16.13
CA ALA A 58 -2.89 -11.86 -15.95
C ALA A 58 -1.90 -10.91 -15.24
N SER A 59 -2.02 -9.61 -15.48
CA SER A 59 -1.27 -8.57 -14.77
C SER A 59 -1.85 -8.22 -13.39
N GLY A 60 -2.89 -8.92 -12.93
CA GLY A 60 -3.53 -8.73 -11.63
C GLY A 60 -4.56 -7.60 -11.58
N PHE A 61 -4.98 -7.02 -12.71
CA PHE A 61 -6.04 -6.01 -12.70
C PHE A 61 -7.42 -6.67 -12.65
N ARG A 62 -8.34 -6.05 -11.89
CA ARG A 62 -9.75 -6.43 -11.84
C ARG A 62 -10.55 -5.75 -12.93
N HIS A 63 -11.63 -6.41 -13.31
CA HIS A 63 -12.56 -5.94 -14.30
C HIS A 63 -13.59 -5.01 -13.65
N THR A 64 -13.84 -3.85 -14.23
CA THR A 64 -14.85 -2.88 -13.77
C THR A 64 -15.56 -2.30 -14.98
N LYS A 65 -16.72 -1.68 -14.77
CA LYS A 65 -17.28 -0.78 -15.78
C LYS A 65 -16.51 0.53 -15.78
N ASP A 66 -16.21 1.05 -16.96
CA ASP A 66 -15.82 2.44 -17.13
C ASP A 66 -17.04 3.36 -16.96
N GLU A 67 -16.80 4.66 -17.05
CA GLU A 67 -17.82 5.70 -16.91
C GLU A 67 -18.96 5.58 -17.94
N ARG A 68 -18.71 4.90 -19.07
CA ARG A 68 -19.70 4.65 -20.14
C ARG A 68 -20.37 3.29 -20.01
N GLY A 69 -20.15 2.57 -18.92
CA GLY A 69 -20.70 1.24 -18.67
C GLY A 69 -19.98 0.11 -19.42
N LYS A 70 -18.91 0.40 -20.16
CA LYS A 70 -18.12 -0.61 -20.86
C LYS A 70 -17.21 -1.32 -19.87
N ALA A 71 -17.23 -2.64 -19.93
CA ALA A 71 -16.43 -3.45 -19.04
C ALA A 71 -14.97 -3.46 -19.51
N ILE A 72 -14.06 -3.06 -18.61
CA ILE A 72 -12.63 -2.89 -18.85
C ILE A 72 -11.82 -3.41 -17.66
N PHE A 73 -10.60 -3.87 -17.92
CA PHE A 73 -9.64 -4.16 -16.86
C PHE A 73 -8.86 -2.91 -16.48
N GLY A 74 -8.54 -2.77 -15.19
CA GLY A 74 -7.73 -1.67 -14.69
C GLY A 74 -8.42 -0.31 -14.73
N GLY A 75 -9.75 -0.27 -14.81
CA GLY A 75 -10.49 0.99 -14.69
C GLY A 75 -10.15 1.70 -13.37
N GLY A 76 -9.97 3.01 -13.43
CA GLY A 76 -9.52 3.84 -12.31
C GLY A 76 -8.05 4.27 -12.40
N VAL A 77 -7.14 3.53 -13.06
CA VAL A 77 -5.70 3.84 -13.03
C VAL A 77 -5.32 5.19 -13.65
N SER A 78 -6.15 5.75 -14.53
CA SER A 78 -6.00 7.12 -15.05
C SER A 78 -6.01 8.18 -13.94
N GLN A 79 -6.67 7.91 -12.82
CA GLN A 79 -6.66 8.80 -11.67
C GLN A 79 -5.25 8.90 -11.05
N ILE A 80 -4.47 7.80 -11.02
CA ILE A 80 -3.07 7.84 -10.55
C ILE A 80 -2.24 8.78 -11.44
N ALA A 81 -2.36 8.64 -12.76
CA ALA A 81 -1.67 9.52 -13.70
C ALA A 81 -2.09 10.99 -13.53
N THR A 82 -3.37 11.23 -13.21
CA THR A 82 -3.89 12.57 -12.91
C THR A 82 -3.28 13.13 -11.63
N THR A 83 -3.22 12.36 -10.53
CA THR A 83 -2.62 12.82 -9.27
C THR A 83 -1.14 13.12 -9.43
N ILE A 84 -0.40 12.32 -10.20
CA ILE A 84 1.01 12.59 -10.56
C ILE A 84 1.13 13.87 -11.39
N ASP A 85 0.27 14.08 -12.39
CA ASP A 85 0.24 15.30 -13.20
C ASP A 85 0.00 16.56 -12.37
N MET A 86 -0.91 16.48 -11.39
CA MET A 86 -1.14 17.56 -10.43
C MET A 86 0.11 17.84 -9.59
N ALA A 87 0.77 16.80 -9.05
CA ALA A 87 1.99 16.95 -8.25
C ALA A 87 3.15 17.55 -9.06
N LEU A 88 3.28 17.14 -10.32
CA LEU A 88 4.28 17.65 -11.26
C LEU A 88 4.04 19.13 -11.62
N LYS A 89 2.80 19.51 -11.89
CA LYS A 89 2.43 20.91 -12.13
C LYS A 89 2.69 21.78 -10.89
N ALA A 90 2.31 21.28 -9.72
CA ALA A 90 2.58 21.89 -8.41
C ALA A 90 4.09 22.10 -8.16
N TYR A 91 4.92 21.13 -8.58
CA TYR A 91 6.38 21.21 -8.49
C TYR A 91 7.00 22.30 -9.40
N GLY A 92 6.23 22.96 -10.28
CA GLY A 92 6.65 24.13 -11.05
C GLY A 92 7.45 23.79 -12.31
N SER A 93 7.42 24.70 -13.30
CA SER A 93 7.80 24.52 -14.71
C SER A 93 9.27 24.11 -14.99
N ASP A 94 9.47 22.86 -15.41
CA ASP A 94 10.48 22.38 -16.39
C ASP A 94 10.34 20.86 -16.59
N ILE A 95 9.10 20.38 -16.73
CA ILE A 95 8.81 18.97 -17.02
C ILE A 95 8.48 18.89 -18.50
N ASN A 96 9.33 18.18 -19.24
CA ASN A 96 9.10 17.96 -20.66
C ASN A 96 8.21 16.72 -20.83
N PHE A 97 6.92 16.96 -21.11
CA PHE A 97 6.00 15.88 -21.44
C PHE A 97 6.34 15.31 -22.82
N LEU A 98 6.64 14.01 -22.87
CA LEU A 98 6.81 13.26 -24.10
C LEU A 98 5.46 12.83 -24.67
N GLU A 99 4.53 12.46 -23.76
CA GLU A 99 3.17 12.10 -24.12
C GLU A 99 2.22 12.45 -22.97
N ARG A 100 1.13 13.15 -23.29
CA ARG A 100 0.10 13.49 -22.31
C ARG A 100 -1.25 13.62 -23.00
N HIS A 101 -2.14 12.67 -22.74
CA HIS A 101 -3.55 12.72 -23.17
C HIS A 101 -4.46 13.07 -22.01
N THR A 102 -5.59 13.69 -22.31
CA THR A 102 -6.61 14.00 -21.30
C THR A 102 -7.97 13.54 -21.78
N TYR A 103 -8.90 13.35 -20.85
CA TYR A 103 -10.28 13.02 -21.20
C TYR A 103 -10.99 14.21 -21.86
N GLY A 104 -10.62 15.45 -21.53
CA GLY A 104 -11.25 16.64 -22.13
C GLY A 104 -12.76 16.66 -21.87
N SER A 105 -13.56 16.76 -22.94
CA SER A 105 -15.03 16.71 -22.84
C SER A 105 -15.59 15.31 -22.52
N GLU A 106 -14.76 14.26 -22.63
CA GLU A 106 -15.17 12.87 -22.38
C GLU A 106 -15.15 12.48 -20.90
N PHE A 107 -14.68 13.36 -20.01
CA PHE A 107 -14.54 13.08 -18.58
C PHE A 107 -15.89 13.10 -17.87
N GLN A 108 -16.24 12.03 -17.17
CA GLN A 108 -17.50 11.88 -16.43
C GLN A 108 -17.29 11.54 -14.94
N ASP A 109 -16.04 11.38 -14.50
CA ASP A 109 -15.70 11.23 -13.09
C ASP A 109 -15.64 12.58 -12.36
N THR A 110 -15.41 12.55 -11.04
CA THR A 110 -15.47 13.72 -10.15
C THR A 110 -14.18 14.01 -9.40
N TYR A 111 -13.13 13.22 -9.67
CA TYR A 111 -11.86 13.35 -8.96
C TYR A 111 -11.02 14.58 -9.35
N VAL A 112 -11.40 15.31 -10.39
CA VAL A 112 -10.91 16.65 -10.75
C VAL A 112 -12.05 17.49 -11.34
N THR A 113 -11.92 18.82 -11.30
CA THR A 113 -12.98 19.74 -11.75
C THR A 113 -13.17 19.76 -13.26
N PHE A 114 -12.10 19.66 -14.05
CA PHE A 114 -12.16 19.79 -15.51
C PHE A 114 -11.47 18.60 -16.17
N GLY A 115 -12.11 18.02 -17.19
CA GLY A 115 -11.55 16.88 -17.90
C GLY A 115 -10.25 17.16 -18.68
N LYS A 116 -9.91 18.44 -18.93
CA LYS A 116 -8.58 18.84 -19.44
C LYS A 116 -7.46 18.58 -18.43
N ASP A 117 -7.80 18.44 -17.15
CA ASP A 117 -6.87 18.11 -16.07
C ASP A 117 -6.90 16.61 -15.74
N ALA A 118 -7.92 15.87 -16.19
CA ALA A 118 -7.99 14.42 -16.07
C ALA A 118 -7.12 13.73 -17.12
N VAL A 119 -5.95 13.24 -16.71
CA VAL A 119 -5.05 12.49 -17.58
C VAL A 119 -5.69 11.15 -17.98
N ARG A 120 -5.53 10.77 -19.25
CA ARG A 120 -6.06 9.53 -19.82
C ARG A 120 -4.92 8.61 -20.24
N VAL A 121 -4.91 7.40 -19.69
CA VAL A 121 -3.96 6.35 -20.06
C VAL A 121 -4.71 5.08 -20.45
N GLU A 122 -4.31 4.47 -21.56
CA GLU A 122 -4.92 3.24 -22.10
C GLU A 122 -3.83 2.38 -22.74
N TYR A 123 -3.53 1.25 -22.11
CA TYR A 123 -2.46 0.37 -22.60
C TYR A 123 -2.78 -0.24 -23.97
N SER A 124 -4.04 -0.66 -24.17
CA SER A 124 -4.48 -1.39 -25.37
C SER A 124 -4.53 -0.52 -26.63
N THR A 125 -4.76 0.78 -26.47
CA THR A 125 -4.78 1.77 -27.57
C THR A 125 -3.49 2.57 -27.65
N GLY A 126 -2.53 2.32 -26.75
CA GLY A 126 -1.22 2.97 -26.71
C GLY A 126 -1.20 4.34 -26.04
N LYS A 127 -2.33 4.91 -25.60
CA LYS A 127 -2.34 6.22 -24.94
C LYS A 127 -1.54 6.15 -23.64
N ASN A 128 -0.42 6.85 -23.60
CA ASN A 128 0.50 6.85 -22.49
C ASN A 128 0.47 8.18 -21.75
N TYR A 129 1.14 8.19 -20.60
CA TYR A 129 1.51 9.40 -19.88
C TYR A 129 3.00 9.31 -19.57
N ALA A 130 3.78 10.13 -20.26
CA ALA A 130 5.23 10.05 -20.24
C ALA A 130 5.89 11.42 -20.23
N PHE A 131 6.98 11.55 -19.48
CA PHE A 131 7.75 12.77 -19.36
C PHE A 131 9.21 12.47 -19.02
N THR A 132 10.10 13.39 -19.35
CA THR A 132 11.50 13.35 -18.93
C THR A 132 11.70 14.19 -17.68
N ASN A 133 12.39 13.65 -16.67
CA ASN A 133 12.86 14.46 -15.55
C ASN A 133 14.10 15.28 -15.96
N ASN A 134 13.95 16.57 -16.26
CA ASN A 134 15.09 17.44 -16.61
C ASN A 134 15.76 18.12 -15.40
N ARG A 135 15.36 17.76 -14.18
CA ARG A 135 15.83 18.35 -12.92
C ARG A 135 16.74 17.41 -12.15
N ALA A 136 17.13 17.78 -10.93
CA ALA A 136 17.76 16.87 -9.98
C ALA A 136 16.87 15.63 -9.74
N SER A 137 17.43 14.58 -9.18
CA SER A 137 16.69 13.35 -8.88
C SER A 137 15.43 13.66 -8.08
N LEU A 138 14.30 13.11 -8.50
CA LEU A 138 12.99 13.28 -7.85
C LEU A 138 12.50 11.94 -7.32
N ARG A 139 11.74 11.94 -6.23
CA ARG A 139 10.96 10.77 -5.78
C ARG A 139 9.47 11.04 -5.99
N ILE A 140 8.75 10.04 -6.50
CA ILE A 140 7.29 10.01 -6.55
C ILE A 140 6.80 9.17 -5.37
N THR A 141 6.06 9.78 -4.45
CA THR A 141 5.44 9.09 -3.31
C THR A 141 3.93 9.12 -3.46
N LEU A 142 3.29 7.96 -3.39
CA LEU A 142 1.85 7.76 -3.57
C LEU A 142 1.29 6.90 -2.45
N TRP A 143 0.13 7.29 -1.91
CA TRP A 143 -0.59 6.49 -0.93
C TRP A 143 -2.10 6.74 -1.03
N MET A 144 -2.87 5.88 -0.37
CA MET A 144 -4.31 6.02 -0.25
C MET A 144 -4.73 6.05 1.21
N SER A 145 -5.64 6.96 1.54
CA SER A 145 -6.52 6.86 2.70
C SER A 145 -7.89 6.35 2.25
N ASP A 146 -8.86 6.29 3.17
CA ASP A 146 -10.25 5.95 2.82
C ASP A 146 -10.90 6.98 1.89
N GLN A 147 -10.42 8.23 1.95
CA GLN A 147 -11.05 9.36 1.25
C GLN A 147 -10.26 9.82 0.03
N PHE A 148 -8.94 9.60 0.01
CA PHE A 148 -8.05 10.24 -0.96
C PHE A 148 -6.96 9.32 -1.51
N LEU A 149 -6.66 9.51 -2.79
CA LEU A 149 -5.37 9.14 -3.38
C LEU A 149 -4.47 10.38 -3.35
N SER A 150 -3.35 10.27 -2.63
CA SER A 150 -2.39 11.35 -2.40
C SER A 150 -1.09 11.12 -3.15
N CYS A 151 -0.44 12.21 -3.57
CA CYS A 151 0.87 12.20 -4.22
C CYS A 151 1.75 13.35 -3.72
N VAL A 152 3.01 13.06 -3.49
CA VAL A 152 4.07 14.06 -3.29
C VAL A 152 5.18 13.81 -4.30
N ILE A 153 5.68 14.87 -4.92
CA ILE A 153 6.91 14.85 -5.72
C ILE A 153 7.89 15.85 -5.13
N ALA A 154 9.05 15.34 -4.73
CA ALA A 154 10.07 16.12 -4.05
C ALA A 154 11.47 15.84 -4.62
N PRO A 155 12.40 16.82 -4.54
CA PRO A 155 13.80 16.59 -4.86
C PRO A 155 14.44 15.65 -3.84
N LEU A 156 15.38 14.83 -4.30
CA LEU A 156 16.28 14.06 -3.46
C LEU A 156 17.39 15.03 -2.96
N GLY A 157 17.15 15.77 -1.86
CA GLY A 157 18.11 16.75 -1.32
C GLY A 157 19.27 16.14 -0.52
N ASN A 158 20.42 16.85 -0.45
CA ASN A 158 21.57 16.60 0.44
C ASN A 158 21.28 16.95 1.92
N GLU A 159 20.11 16.59 2.40
CA GLU A 159 19.83 16.56 3.83
C GLU A 159 20.00 15.10 4.25
N GLY A 160 20.81 14.86 5.27
CA GLY A 160 20.70 13.64 6.05
C GLY A 160 19.23 13.41 6.37
N PRO A 161 18.80 12.14 6.53
CA PRO A 161 17.40 11.76 6.51
C PRO A 161 16.60 12.76 7.34
N PRO A 162 15.48 13.32 6.83
CA PRO A 162 14.51 13.89 7.74
C PRO A 162 14.28 12.80 8.78
N GLU A 163 14.44 13.13 10.07
CA GLU A 163 14.00 12.21 11.10
C GLU A 163 12.57 11.80 10.74
N SER A 164 12.43 10.50 10.51
CA SER A 164 11.30 9.76 9.92
C SER A 164 11.23 9.66 8.37
N SER A 165 11.25 8.39 7.94
CA SER A 165 10.94 7.80 6.62
C SER A 165 12.12 7.57 5.65
N SER A 166 12.89 6.55 6.05
CA SER A 166 13.82 5.75 5.25
C SER A 166 13.41 5.55 3.78
N SER A 167 14.37 5.80 2.90
CA SER A 167 14.50 5.10 1.61
C SER A 167 14.62 3.59 1.81
N GLN A 168 13.92 2.78 1.00
CA GLN A 168 14.39 1.50 0.45
C GLN A 168 13.46 1.13 -0.74
N GLN A 169 13.95 0.96 -1.97
CA GLN A 169 14.66 -0.23 -2.45
C GLN A 169 13.75 -1.46 -2.34
N LEU A 170 12.89 -1.70 -3.34
CA LEU A 170 11.81 -2.71 -3.40
C LEU A 170 11.92 -3.87 -2.39
N ASP A 171 11.52 -3.58 -1.17
CA ASP A 171 11.37 -4.57 -0.11
C ASP A 171 10.05 -5.32 -0.32
N ARG A 172 10.04 -6.58 0.08
CA ARG A 172 8.83 -7.39 0.14
C ARG A 172 8.39 -7.48 1.58
N SER A 173 7.14 -7.14 1.86
CA SER A 173 6.52 -7.32 3.17
C SER A 173 5.57 -8.51 3.13
N VAL A 174 5.62 -9.34 4.17
CA VAL A 174 4.63 -10.42 4.39
C VAL A 174 3.88 -10.18 5.69
N PHE A 175 2.59 -10.49 5.71
CA PHE A 175 1.84 -10.57 6.94
C PHE A 175 2.23 -11.84 7.68
N ALA A 176 2.39 -11.75 9.00
CA ALA A 176 2.69 -12.89 9.83
C ALA A 176 2.12 -12.74 11.24
N SER A 177 1.87 -13.86 11.90
CA SER A 177 1.54 -13.91 13.32
C SER A 177 2.73 -14.47 14.09
N LEU A 178 3.01 -13.90 15.26
CA LEU A 178 4.01 -14.46 16.17
C LEU A 178 3.41 -15.68 16.86
N GLU A 179 3.93 -16.87 16.55
CA GLU A 179 3.47 -18.14 17.11
C GLU A 179 4.11 -18.41 18.48
N SER A 180 5.43 -18.22 18.57
CA SER A 180 6.16 -18.49 19.82
C SER A 180 7.45 -17.69 19.91
N PHE A 181 7.95 -17.53 21.14
CA PHE A 181 9.26 -16.97 21.40
C PHE A 181 9.96 -17.79 22.49
N ASN A 182 11.23 -18.11 22.27
CA ASN A 182 12.08 -18.79 23.23
C ASN A 182 13.08 -17.79 23.85
N PRO A 183 12.89 -17.36 25.11
CA PRO A 183 13.72 -16.35 25.74
C PRO A 183 15.20 -16.76 25.90
N GLN A 184 15.48 -18.06 26.06
CA GLN A 184 16.84 -18.58 26.25
C GLN A 184 17.66 -18.47 24.98
N THR A 185 17.05 -18.74 23.83
CA THR A 185 17.72 -18.69 22.52
C THR A 185 17.55 -17.34 21.82
N GLY A 186 16.55 -16.56 22.20
CA GLY A 186 16.18 -15.32 21.50
C GLY A 186 15.44 -15.55 20.19
N ILE A 187 14.98 -16.77 19.90
CA ILE A 187 14.31 -17.09 18.64
C ILE A 187 12.80 -16.88 18.77
N ALA A 188 12.26 -15.99 17.93
CA ALA A 188 10.84 -15.82 17.65
C ALA A 188 10.47 -16.61 16.39
N VAL A 189 9.30 -17.25 16.41
CA VAL A 189 8.77 -18.08 15.32
C VAL A 189 7.50 -17.43 14.79
N PHE A 190 7.47 -17.16 13.49
CA PHE A 190 6.35 -16.50 12.81
C PHE A 190 5.74 -17.39 11.74
N ASN A 191 4.41 -17.34 11.61
CA ASN A 191 3.68 -17.98 10.52
C ASN A 191 3.15 -16.91 9.57
N ALA A 192 3.60 -16.99 8.32
CA ALA A 192 3.18 -16.03 7.30
C ALA A 192 1.78 -16.39 6.76
N TYR A 193 0.99 -15.36 6.48
CA TYR A 193 -0.33 -15.51 5.87
C TYR A 193 -0.57 -14.39 4.86
N GLU A 194 -1.64 -14.53 4.09
CA GLU A 194 -2.19 -13.46 3.29
C GLU A 194 -3.59 -13.10 3.79
N ILE A 195 -3.95 -11.84 3.59
CA ILE A 195 -5.28 -11.33 3.87
C ILE A 195 -6.10 -11.46 2.58
N LEU A 196 -7.18 -12.23 2.65
CA LEU A 196 -8.11 -12.46 1.55
C LEU A 196 -9.31 -11.52 1.67
N GLU A 197 -9.77 -11.00 0.52
CA GLU A 197 -10.91 -10.11 0.46
C GLU A 197 -11.88 -10.52 -0.67
N GLY A 198 -13.16 -10.16 -0.49
CA GLY A 198 -14.21 -10.34 -1.49
C GLY A 198 -14.33 -11.79 -2.00
N GLU A 199 -14.46 -11.93 -3.32
CA GLU A 199 -14.65 -13.25 -3.96
C GLU A 199 -13.49 -14.23 -3.71
N THR A 200 -12.27 -13.73 -3.47
CA THR A 200 -11.12 -14.61 -3.17
C THR A 200 -11.26 -15.25 -1.80
N ALA A 201 -11.70 -14.48 -0.80
CA ALA A 201 -12.00 -15.00 0.54
C ALA A 201 -13.21 -15.94 0.52
N ARG A 202 -14.29 -15.60 -0.20
CA ARG A 202 -15.45 -16.48 -0.39
C ARG A 202 -15.06 -17.81 -1.05
N ASN A 203 -14.26 -17.77 -2.11
CA ASN A 203 -13.79 -18.98 -2.78
C ASN A 203 -12.89 -19.82 -1.89
N TYR A 204 -12.03 -19.21 -1.08
CA TYR A 204 -11.22 -19.92 -0.09
C TYR A 204 -12.08 -20.62 0.96
N LEU A 205 -13.06 -19.90 1.53
CA LEU A 205 -13.99 -20.47 2.51
C LEU A 205 -14.78 -21.65 1.95
N MET A 206 -15.33 -21.52 0.75
CA MET A 206 -16.18 -22.58 0.17
C MET A 206 -15.38 -23.75 -0.38
N ASN A 207 -14.31 -23.48 -1.13
CA ASN A 207 -13.62 -24.53 -1.89
C ASN A 207 -12.46 -25.18 -1.12
N GLU A 208 -11.80 -24.44 -0.23
CA GLU A 208 -10.67 -24.96 0.55
C GLU A 208 -11.08 -25.33 1.98
N LEU A 209 -11.94 -24.53 2.62
CA LEU A 209 -12.40 -24.77 3.99
C LEU A 209 -13.77 -25.47 4.08
N GLY A 210 -14.49 -25.62 2.97
CA GLY A 210 -15.71 -26.42 2.88
C GLY A 210 -16.97 -25.77 3.45
N TYR A 211 -17.00 -24.44 3.62
CA TYR A 211 -18.20 -23.72 4.02
C TYR A 211 -19.25 -23.73 2.91
N ASP A 212 -20.52 -23.86 3.28
CA ASP A 212 -21.63 -23.60 2.36
C ASP A 212 -21.93 -22.10 2.28
N GLU A 213 -22.83 -21.74 1.37
CA GLU A 213 -23.17 -20.35 1.08
C GLU A 213 -23.75 -19.64 2.31
N GLU A 214 -24.58 -20.32 3.11
CA GLU A 214 -25.14 -19.78 4.35
C GLU A 214 -24.06 -19.57 5.42
N GLY A 215 -23.14 -20.53 5.60
CA GLY A 215 -22.02 -20.41 6.52
C GLY A 215 -21.05 -19.29 6.19
N VAL A 216 -20.82 -19.02 4.90
CA VAL A 216 -20.04 -17.85 4.46
C VAL A 216 -20.77 -16.55 4.81
N GLU A 217 -22.06 -16.42 4.49
CA GLU A 217 -22.80 -15.18 4.79
C GLU A 217 -22.87 -14.92 6.31
N ILE A 218 -23.02 -15.96 7.13
CA ILE A 218 -22.96 -15.85 8.59
C ILE A 218 -21.58 -15.34 9.03
N LEU A 219 -20.50 -15.92 8.52
CA LEU A 219 -19.14 -15.45 8.82
C LEU A 219 -18.99 -13.97 8.48
N TYR A 220 -19.31 -13.56 7.24
CA TYR A 220 -19.20 -12.16 6.82
C TYR A 220 -20.10 -11.21 7.61
N SER A 221 -21.28 -11.67 8.06
CA SER A 221 -22.17 -10.87 8.91
C SER A 221 -21.66 -10.70 10.35
N GLY A 222 -20.81 -11.62 10.80
CA GLY A 222 -20.16 -11.59 12.10
C GLY A 222 -18.84 -10.82 12.11
N LEU A 223 -18.18 -10.66 10.95
CA LEU A 223 -16.98 -9.85 10.81
C LEU A 223 -17.34 -8.38 11.04
N ASP A 224 -16.73 -7.73 12.05
CA ASP A 224 -16.72 -6.28 12.12
C ASP A 224 -15.88 -5.71 10.96
N THR A 225 -16.02 -4.41 10.69
CA THR A 225 -15.32 -3.63 9.65
C THR A 225 -13.79 -3.79 9.59
N TYR A 226 -13.19 -4.45 10.59
CA TYR A 226 -11.74 -4.67 10.73
C TYR A 226 -11.32 -6.15 10.77
N GLU A 227 -12.25 -7.11 10.74
CA GLU A 227 -11.92 -8.52 10.71
C GLU A 227 -11.71 -9.00 9.26
N HIS A 228 -10.71 -9.87 9.06
CA HIS A 228 -10.33 -10.32 7.73
C HIS A 228 -10.20 -11.84 7.66
N ILE A 229 -10.57 -12.40 6.51
CA ILE A 229 -10.30 -13.80 6.20
C ILE A 229 -8.82 -13.95 5.87
N ILE A 230 -8.10 -14.73 6.67
CA ILE A 230 -6.68 -15.02 6.44
C ILE A 230 -6.50 -16.40 5.83
N ARG A 231 -5.54 -16.52 4.90
CA ARG A 231 -5.07 -17.81 4.39
C ARG A 231 -3.61 -18.00 4.80
N PRO A 232 -3.28 -19.04 5.58
CA PRO A 232 -1.89 -19.38 5.86
C PRO A 232 -1.12 -19.61 4.56
N LEU A 233 0.08 -19.07 4.47
CA LEU A 233 0.95 -19.36 3.35
C LEU A 233 1.66 -20.70 3.63
N ASN A 234 1.76 -21.56 2.63
CA ASN A 234 2.49 -22.83 2.71
C ASN A 234 4.02 -22.62 2.68
N TYR A 235 4.52 -21.78 3.58
CA TYR A 235 5.94 -21.56 3.83
C TYR A 235 6.34 -22.17 5.18
N PRO A 236 7.59 -22.65 5.32
CA PRO A 236 8.13 -22.99 6.64
C PRO A 236 8.03 -21.80 7.61
N PRO A 237 7.80 -22.04 8.91
CA PRO A 237 7.79 -20.96 9.90
C PRO A 237 9.08 -20.14 9.86
N ILE A 238 8.93 -18.82 9.87
CA ILE A 238 10.04 -17.86 9.82
C ILE A 238 10.63 -17.77 11.22
N LYS A 239 11.92 -18.10 11.36
CA LYS A 239 12.64 -18.08 12.64
C LYS A 239 13.58 -16.89 12.69
N ILE A 240 13.41 -16.02 13.68
CA ILE A 240 14.17 -14.77 13.82
C ILE A 240 14.81 -14.67 15.18
N ASN A 241 16.10 -14.36 15.21
CA ASN A 241 16.73 -13.89 16.43
C ASN A 241 16.30 -12.42 16.65
N VAL A 242 15.59 -12.17 17.75
CA VAL A 242 15.00 -10.85 18.05
C VAL A 242 16.05 -9.73 18.17
N ASP A 243 17.32 -10.07 18.42
CA ASP A 243 18.41 -9.11 18.54
C ASP A 243 19.07 -8.77 17.17
N GLN A 244 18.68 -9.44 16.08
CA GLN A 244 19.28 -9.27 14.74
C GLN A 244 18.39 -8.51 13.75
N VAL A 245 17.27 -7.97 14.22
CA VAL A 245 16.27 -7.28 13.40
C VAL A 245 15.81 -6.00 14.09
N ASN A 246 15.41 -5.00 13.30
CA ASN A 246 14.79 -3.80 13.85
C ASN A 246 13.32 -4.08 14.16
N TRP A 247 12.82 -3.49 15.25
CA TRP A 247 11.42 -3.63 15.64
C TRP A 247 10.71 -2.29 15.64
N ILE A 248 9.44 -2.32 15.27
CA ILE A 248 8.47 -1.30 15.62
C ILE A 248 7.31 -2.02 16.30
N LEU A 249 7.10 -1.74 17.58
CA LEU A 249 6.05 -2.36 18.39
C LEU A 249 4.96 -1.35 18.70
N GLN A 250 3.74 -1.82 18.91
CA GLN A 250 2.64 -0.93 19.32
C GLN A 250 2.63 -0.70 20.82
N TYR A 251 3.36 -1.51 21.57
CA TYR A 251 3.44 -1.43 23.03
C TYR A 251 4.87 -1.13 23.46
N GLN A 252 4.99 -0.30 24.48
CA GLN A 252 6.26 -0.09 25.19
C GLN A 252 6.67 -1.37 25.92
N ALA A 253 7.94 -1.49 26.31
CA ALA A 253 8.44 -2.59 27.13
C ALA A 253 7.65 -2.81 28.44
N THR A 254 7.04 -1.76 28.98
CA THR A 254 6.18 -1.77 30.17
C THR A 254 4.81 -2.42 29.92
N GLY A 255 4.40 -2.57 28.65
CA GLY A 255 3.09 -3.07 28.24
C GLY A 255 2.06 -2.01 27.93
N GLU A 256 2.40 -0.73 28.05
CA GLU A 256 1.52 0.39 27.70
C GLU A 256 1.47 0.59 26.18
N LEU A 257 0.27 0.90 25.66
CA LEU A 257 0.07 1.17 24.23
C LEU A 257 0.72 2.51 23.85
N GLY A 258 1.39 2.54 22.71
CA GLY A 258 1.97 3.75 22.13
C GLY A 258 0.90 4.75 21.70
N THR A 259 1.26 6.02 21.68
CA THR A 259 0.35 7.12 21.33
C THR A 259 0.30 7.44 19.83
N SER A 260 1.17 6.80 19.03
CA SER A 260 1.25 7.00 17.58
C SER A 260 0.83 5.75 16.82
N LEU A 261 0.14 5.95 15.69
CA LEU A 261 -0.21 4.90 14.73
C LEU A 261 1.03 4.29 14.06
N ASP A 262 2.13 5.03 14.00
CA ASP A 262 3.39 4.58 13.38
C ASP A 262 4.16 3.57 14.23
N GLY A 263 3.71 3.32 15.47
CA GLY A 263 4.36 2.43 16.44
C GLY A 263 5.64 3.01 17.05
N ILE A 264 6.27 2.22 17.92
CA ILE A 264 7.42 2.59 18.74
C ILE A 264 8.65 1.82 18.26
N PRO A 265 9.70 2.50 17.75
CA PRO A 265 10.99 1.89 17.50
C PRO A 265 11.49 1.15 18.75
N SER A 266 11.78 -0.13 18.60
CA SER A 266 12.05 -1.05 19.72
C SER A 266 13.27 -1.92 19.43
N SER A 267 13.88 -2.43 20.49
CA SER A 267 14.99 -3.38 20.43
C SER A 267 14.56 -4.81 20.79
N GLY A 268 15.41 -5.80 20.53
CA GLY A 268 15.23 -7.16 21.04
C GLY A 268 15.17 -7.21 22.59
N GLY A 269 15.81 -6.25 23.27
CA GLY A 269 15.70 -6.07 24.72
C GLY A 269 14.28 -5.66 25.14
N ASP A 270 13.72 -4.65 24.48
CA ASP A 270 12.35 -4.19 24.73
C ASP A 270 11.32 -5.29 24.46
N PHE A 271 11.50 -6.02 23.35
CA PHE A 271 10.71 -7.20 23.02
C PHE A 271 10.74 -8.24 24.14
N ARG A 272 11.91 -8.56 24.69
CA ARG A 272 12.05 -9.55 25.78
C ARG A 272 11.38 -9.08 27.07
N VAL A 273 11.49 -7.80 27.40
CA VAL A 273 10.83 -7.22 28.60
C VAL A 273 9.32 -7.25 28.42
N LEU A 274 8.82 -6.84 27.27
CA LEU A 274 7.39 -6.89 26.95
C LEU A 274 6.87 -8.32 26.99
N TYR A 275 7.56 -9.27 26.36
CA TYR A 275 7.20 -10.68 26.39
C TYR A 275 7.15 -11.25 27.81
N LYS A 276 8.10 -10.87 28.67
CA LYS A 276 8.14 -11.33 30.06
C LYS A 276 6.96 -10.80 30.88
N ASN A 277 6.53 -9.57 30.64
CA ASN A 277 5.53 -8.89 31.47
C ASN A 277 4.09 -9.02 30.93
N LYS A 278 3.94 -8.99 29.61
CA LYS A 278 2.67 -8.93 28.87
C LYS A 278 2.78 -9.70 27.55
N PRO A 279 2.97 -11.04 27.59
CA PRO A 279 3.14 -11.84 26.38
C PRO A 279 1.95 -11.74 25.43
N ASP A 280 0.73 -11.46 25.92
CA ASP A 280 -0.48 -11.24 25.12
C ASP A 280 -0.41 -10.02 24.19
N LYS A 281 0.51 -9.09 24.46
CA LYS A 281 0.73 -7.91 23.59
C LYS A 281 1.66 -8.19 22.42
N LEU A 282 2.31 -9.36 22.42
CA LEU A 282 3.15 -9.85 21.32
C LEU A 282 2.52 -11.08 20.67
N LEU A 283 1.97 -11.96 21.48
CA LEU A 283 1.19 -13.13 21.09
C LEU A 283 -0.29 -12.71 20.90
N SER A 284 -1.20 -13.66 20.67
CA SER A 284 -2.66 -13.43 20.52
C SER A 284 -3.08 -12.59 19.30
N ALA A 285 -3.23 -13.23 18.14
CA ALA A 285 -3.80 -12.71 16.88
C ALA A 285 -3.24 -11.37 16.34
N ASN A 286 -2.22 -10.83 16.98
CA ASN A 286 -1.51 -9.64 16.55
C ASN A 286 -0.87 -9.87 15.17
N THR A 287 -1.10 -8.91 14.28
CA THR A 287 -0.55 -8.93 12.93
C THR A 287 0.81 -8.25 12.90
N TYR A 288 1.77 -8.87 12.22
CA TYR A 288 3.09 -8.31 11.96
C TYR A 288 3.33 -8.16 10.46
N PHE A 289 3.98 -7.07 10.06
CA PHE A 289 4.66 -6.97 8.78
C PHE A 289 6.13 -7.33 8.95
N ILE A 290 6.57 -8.34 8.21
CA ILE A 290 7.99 -8.71 8.12
C ILE A 290 8.53 -8.15 6.80
N ASP A 291 9.40 -7.16 6.87
CA ASP A 291 10.04 -6.56 5.71
C ASP A 291 11.34 -7.28 5.36
N ILE A 292 11.43 -7.65 4.09
CA ILE A 292 12.47 -8.49 3.52
C ILE A 292 13.11 -7.73 2.36
N ASP A 293 14.43 -7.61 2.38
CA ASP A 293 15.15 -6.99 1.27
C ASP A 293 15.19 -7.89 0.02
N LEU A 294 15.77 -7.36 -1.07
CA LEU A 294 15.89 -8.08 -2.34
C LEU A 294 16.72 -9.38 -2.27
N ASN A 295 17.56 -9.54 -1.23
CA ASN A 295 18.37 -10.73 -1.01
C ASN A 295 17.70 -11.75 -0.09
N GLY A 296 16.46 -11.48 0.35
CA GLY A 296 15.75 -12.34 1.29
C GLY A 296 16.13 -12.08 2.75
N LYS A 297 16.88 -11.01 3.06
CA LYS A 297 17.23 -10.67 4.44
C LYS A 297 16.09 -9.88 5.08
N ILE A 298 15.60 -10.41 6.20
CA ILE A 298 14.66 -9.70 7.07
C ILE A 298 15.41 -8.58 7.80
N TYR A 299 14.92 -7.35 7.68
CA TYR A 299 15.59 -6.18 8.26
C TYR A 299 14.71 -5.36 9.20
N LEU A 300 13.38 -5.52 9.13
CA LEU A 300 12.42 -4.83 9.97
C LEU A 300 11.19 -5.71 10.22
N ILE A 301 10.72 -5.74 11.46
CA ILE A 301 9.44 -6.34 11.85
C ILE A 301 8.58 -5.28 12.53
N LYS A 302 7.38 -5.04 12.00
CA LYS A 302 6.42 -4.06 12.50
C LYS A 302 5.20 -4.77 13.06
N GLN A 303 4.86 -4.54 14.32
CA GLN A 303 3.53 -4.86 14.83
C GLN A 303 2.54 -3.85 14.25
N VAL A 304 1.50 -4.34 13.57
CA VAL A 304 0.45 -3.50 13.02
C VAL A 304 -0.44 -3.01 14.16
N TYR A 305 -0.87 -1.75 14.09
CA TYR A 305 -1.80 -1.19 15.06
C TYR A 305 -3.02 -2.11 15.17
N PRO A 306 -3.40 -2.58 16.37
CA PRO A 306 -4.65 -3.29 16.53
C PRO A 306 -5.75 -2.31 16.12
N ALA A 307 -6.36 -2.53 14.94
CA ALA A 307 -7.58 -1.82 14.59
C ALA A 307 -8.52 -1.98 15.78
N HIS A 308 -9.03 -0.85 16.30
CA HIS A 308 -9.80 -0.82 17.54
C HIS A 308 -10.78 -2.01 17.65
N GLY A 309 -10.50 -2.94 18.56
CA GLY A 309 -11.34 -4.11 18.82
C GLY A 309 -10.50 -5.32 19.21
N ASP A 310 -10.76 -5.87 20.39
CA ASP A 310 -10.10 -7.06 20.92
C ASP A 310 -10.25 -8.26 19.97
N TYR A 311 -9.14 -8.90 19.60
CA TYR A 311 -9.17 -10.19 18.92
C TYR A 311 -9.70 -11.27 19.88
N LEU A 312 -10.91 -11.78 19.65
CA LEU A 312 -11.41 -12.99 20.30
C LEU A 312 -10.96 -14.24 19.50
N PRO A 313 -10.72 -15.39 20.18
CA PRO A 313 -10.20 -16.61 19.57
C PRO A 313 -11.15 -17.27 18.57
#